data_AF-A0A820IFI8-F1
#
_entry.id   AF-A0A820IFI8-F1
#
_cell.length_a   1.000
_cell.length_b   1.000
_cell.length_c   1.000
_cell.angle_alpha   90.00
_cell.angle_beta   90.00
_cell.angle_gamma   90.00
#
_symmetry.space_group_name_H-M   'P 1'
#
loop_
_entity.id
_entity.type
_entity.pdbx_description
1 polymer ?
#
loop_
_entity_poly.entity_id
_entity_poly.type
_entity_poly.pdbx_seq_one_letter_code
_entity_poly.pdbx_strand_id
1 'polypeptide(L)'
;MTVKQAILAEQNALPSDIKPSDVIVSIREFIGNFFLCEECVTHFVNMTINAENEIKSHHESILYLWRSHNIVNKRLRYEEYTNDPNWPKVPFPTKEQCNLCVQQIDENGDATEYNENETYKFLKEFYSLNNSIRIQTYNLILLFSIVIINILISNK
;
A
#
# COMPACT_ATOMS: atom_id res chain seq x y z
N MET A 1 -32.10 26.06 -1.98
CA MET A 1 -31.16 25.03 -1.49
C MET A 1 -29.78 25.67 -1.45
N THR A 2 -29.16 25.78 -0.27
CA THR A 2 -27.87 26.49 -0.13
C THR A 2 -26.71 25.55 -0.39
N VAL A 3 -25.58 26.09 -0.86
CA VAL A 3 -24.33 25.33 -1.11
C VAL A 3 -23.90 24.52 0.12
N LYS A 4 -24.14 25.02 1.33
CA LYS A 4 -23.93 24.28 2.59
C LYS A 4 -24.78 23.01 2.72
N GLN A 5 -26.01 23.01 2.23
CA GLN A 5 -26.88 21.82 2.24
C GLN A 5 -26.44 20.78 1.21
N ALA A 6 -25.88 21.19 0.07
CA ALA A 6 -25.32 20.28 -0.93
C ALA A 6 -24.03 19.60 -0.43
N ILE A 7 -23.13 20.36 0.21
CA ILE A 7 -21.88 19.82 0.79
C ILE A 7 -22.17 18.83 1.93
N LEU A 8 -23.19 19.09 2.77
CA LEU A 8 -23.59 18.17 3.84
C LEU A 8 -24.30 16.90 3.32
N ALA A 9 -24.96 16.97 2.17
CA ALA A 9 -25.57 15.82 1.51
C ALA A 9 -24.51 14.92 0.84
N GLU A 10 -23.44 15.49 0.31
CA GLU A 10 -22.33 14.76 -0.33
C GLU A 10 -21.41 14.08 0.70
N GLN A 11 -21.22 14.68 1.88
CA GLN A 11 -20.42 14.10 2.98
C GLN A 11 -21.07 12.89 3.68
N ASN A 12 -22.38 12.68 3.50
CA ASN A 12 -23.13 11.57 4.12
C ASN A 12 -23.53 10.45 3.16
N ALA A 13 -23.08 10.52 1.90
CA ALA A 13 -23.23 9.43 0.94
C ALA A 13 -21.85 9.03 0.43
N LEU A 14 -21.14 8.20 1.20
CA LEU A 14 -20.24 7.27 0.53
C LEU A 14 -21.13 6.46 -0.42
N PRO A 15 -20.87 6.42 -1.74
CA PRO A 15 -21.72 5.67 -2.66
C PRO A 15 -21.90 4.26 -2.10
N SER A 16 -23.14 3.80 -1.96
CA SER A 16 -23.49 2.48 -1.42
C SER A 16 -23.03 1.32 -2.32
N ASP A 17 -22.08 1.55 -3.21
CA ASP A 17 -21.71 0.71 -4.34
C ASP A 17 -20.19 0.65 -4.59
N ILE A 18 -19.35 1.15 -3.66
CA ILE A 18 -17.90 0.96 -3.75
C ILE A 18 -17.60 -0.52 -3.42
N LYS A 19 -17.19 -1.29 -4.43
CA LYS A 19 -16.75 -2.66 -4.22
C LYS A 19 -15.40 -2.67 -3.50
N PRO A 20 -15.12 -3.70 -2.69
CA PRO A 20 -13.82 -3.89 -2.07
C PRO A 20 -12.60 -3.76 -3.00
N SER A 21 -12.74 -4.17 -4.27
CA SER A 21 -11.68 -4.14 -5.28
C SER A 21 -11.47 -2.78 -5.95
N ASP A 22 -12.42 -1.85 -5.86
CA ASP A 22 -12.44 -0.65 -6.70
C ASP A 22 -11.19 0.22 -6.54
N VAL A 23 -10.63 0.29 -5.34
CA VAL A 23 -9.38 1.02 -5.07
C VAL A 23 -8.22 0.42 -5.85
N ILE A 24 -8.05 -0.90 -5.80
CA ILE A 24 -6.93 -1.59 -6.46
C ILE A 24 -7.10 -1.50 -7.98
N VAL A 25 -8.32 -1.69 -8.47
CA VAL A 25 -8.64 -1.55 -9.90
C VAL A 25 -8.33 -0.14 -10.37
N SER A 26 -8.73 0.89 -9.63
CA SER A 26 -8.44 2.29 -9.98
C SER A 26 -6.94 2.58 -10.03
N ILE A 27 -6.17 2.04 -9.09
CA ILE A 27 -4.69 2.16 -9.09
C ILE A 27 -4.10 1.42 -10.30
N ARG A 28 -4.59 0.22 -10.61
CA ARG A 28 -4.16 -0.59 -11.77
C ARG A 28 -4.40 0.15 -13.08
N GLU A 29 -5.58 0.73 -13.27
CA GLU A 29 -5.90 1.53 -14.46
C GLU A 29 -5.05 2.79 -14.55
N PHE A 30 -4.84 3.49 -13.43
CA PHE A 30 -3.97 4.67 -13.41
C PHE A 30 -2.54 4.32 -13.82
N ILE A 31 -1.97 3.27 -13.22
CA ILE A 31 -0.62 2.80 -13.55
C ILE A 31 -0.55 2.33 -15.00
N GLY A 32 -1.53 1.53 -15.47
CA GLY A 32 -1.56 1.03 -16.83
C GLY A 32 -1.58 2.12 -17.91
N ASN A 33 -2.17 3.28 -17.62
CA ASN A 33 -2.36 4.34 -18.61
C ASN A 33 -1.36 5.51 -18.50
N PHE A 34 -0.85 5.79 -17.29
CA PHE A 34 -0.11 7.04 -17.04
C PHE A 34 1.31 6.84 -16.51
N PHE A 35 1.71 5.61 -16.16
CA PHE A 35 3.04 5.37 -15.62
C PHE A 35 4.08 5.17 -16.71
N LEU A 36 5.25 5.78 -16.53
CA LEU A 36 6.32 5.79 -17.54
C LEU A 36 7.18 4.51 -17.54
N CYS A 37 7.32 3.85 -16.39
CA CYS A 37 8.14 2.64 -16.29
C CYS A 37 7.36 1.42 -16.79
N GLU A 38 7.60 1.01 -18.04
CA GLU A 38 6.91 -0.10 -18.70
C GLU A 38 7.02 -1.43 -17.93
N GLU A 39 8.21 -1.74 -17.41
CA GLU A 39 8.45 -2.92 -16.60
C GLU A 39 7.64 -2.88 -15.29
N CYS A 40 7.58 -1.71 -14.65
CA CYS A 40 6.84 -1.49 -13.42
C CYS A 40 5.33 -1.65 -13.66
N VAL A 41 4.83 -1.12 -14.78
CA VAL A 41 3.44 -1.30 -15.24
C VAL A 41 3.13 -2.77 -15.42
N THR A 42 3.95 -3.48 -16.19
CA THR A 42 3.76 -4.91 -16.49
C THR A 42 3.65 -5.73 -15.21
N HIS A 43 4.57 -5.52 -14.27
CA HIS A 43 4.57 -6.24 -13.01
C HIS A 43 3.35 -5.92 -12.15
N PHE A 44 2.98 -4.65 -12.01
CA PHE A 44 1.85 -4.28 -11.17
C PHE A 44 0.53 -4.75 -11.75
N VAL A 45 0.32 -4.59 -13.06
CA VAL A 45 -0.90 -5.04 -13.74
C VAL A 45 -1.04 -6.55 -13.63
N ASN A 46 0.03 -7.32 -13.86
CA ASN A 46 0.00 -8.78 -13.72
C ASN A 46 -0.32 -9.22 -12.29
N MET A 47 0.25 -8.53 -11.29
CA MET A 47 0.00 -8.83 -9.88
C MET A 47 -1.44 -8.57 -9.47
N THR A 48 -2.10 -7.60 -10.10
CA THR A 48 -3.41 -7.10 -9.70
C THR A 48 -4.55 -7.51 -10.64
N ILE A 49 -4.28 -8.29 -11.69
CA ILE A 49 -5.26 -8.65 -12.73
C ILE A 49 -6.48 -9.41 -12.19
N ASN A 50 -6.33 -10.13 -11.09
CA ASN A 50 -7.39 -10.92 -10.46
C ASN A 50 -7.97 -10.27 -9.19
N ALA A 51 -7.65 -9.01 -8.90
CA ALA A 51 -8.04 -8.33 -7.66
C ALA A 51 -9.57 -8.38 -7.42
N GLU A 52 -10.39 -8.25 -8.45
CA GLU A 52 -11.85 -8.34 -8.40
C GLU A 52 -12.34 -9.71 -7.92
N ASN A 53 -11.59 -10.77 -8.20
CA ASN A 53 -11.90 -12.14 -7.81
C ASN A 53 -11.34 -12.51 -6.44
N GLU A 54 -10.24 -11.87 -6.01
CA GLU A 54 -9.56 -12.21 -4.76
C GLU A 54 -10.05 -11.35 -3.58
N ILE A 55 -10.41 -10.08 -3.83
CA ILE A 55 -10.79 -9.15 -2.78
C ILE A 55 -12.29 -9.26 -2.48
N LYS A 56 -12.63 -9.86 -1.33
CA LYS A 56 -14.03 -10.07 -0.91
C LYS A 56 -14.54 -9.09 0.14
N SER A 57 -13.67 -8.26 0.71
CA SER A 57 -14.05 -7.27 1.74
C SER A 57 -13.09 -6.08 1.77
N HIS A 58 -13.51 -4.95 2.32
CA HIS A 58 -12.62 -3.79 2.48
C HIS A 58 -11.41 -4.07 3.39
N HIS A 59 -11.55 -4.97 4.36
CA HIS A 59 -10.42 -5.48 5.14
C HIS A 59 -9.42 -6.18 4.21
N GLU A 60 -9.91 -7.08 3.36
CA GLU A 60 -9.08 -7.81 2.41
C GLU A 60 -8.42 -6.87 1.40
N SER A 61 -9.08 -5.79 1.00
CA SER A 61 -8.52 -4.77 0.10
C SER A 61 -7.24 -4.14 0.66
N ILE A 62 -7.25 -3.80 1.96
CA ILE A 62 -6.09 -3.24 2.65
C ILE A 62 -4.95 -4.25 2.73
N LEU A 63 -5.25 -5.50 3.12
CA LEU A 63 -4.24 -6.55 3.21
C LEU A 63 -3.70 -6.93 1.83
N TYR A 64 -4.53 -7.01 0.81
CA TYR A 64 -4.14 -7.31 -0.57
C TYR A 64 -3.09 -6.32 -1.07
N LEU A 65 -3.33 -5.03 -0.85
CA LEU A 65 -2.43 -3.97 -1.26
C LEU A 65 -1.10 -4.03 -0.49
N TRP A 66 -1.17 -4.30 0.82
CA TRP A 66 -0.01 -4.50 1.68
C TRP A 66 0.83 -5.73 1.26
N ARG A 67 0.20 -6.87 0.97
CA ARG A 67 0.89 -8.08 0.46
C ARG A 67 1.55 -7.81 -0.88
N SER A 68 0.81 -7.22 -1.81
CA SER A 68 1.29 -6.83 -3.15
C SER A 68 2.55 -5.97 -3.04
N HIS A 69 2.51 -4.97 -2.16
CA HIS A 69 3.64 -4.11 -1.90
C HIS A 69 4.85 -4.87 -1.33
N ASN A 70 4.65 -5.79 -0.37
CA ASN A 70 5.75 -6.57 0.18
C ASN A 70 6.37 -7.55 -0.82
N ILE A 71 5.58 -8.07 -1.77
CA ILE A 71 6.12 -8.83 -2.90
C ILE A 71 7.08 -7.96 -3.72
N VAL A 72 6.70 -6.71 -4.00
CA VAL A 72 7.58 -5.75 -4.70
C VAL A 72 8.83 -5.45 -3.87
N ASN A 73 8.72 -5.13 -2.58
CA ASN A 73 9.88 -4.88 -1.72
C ASN A 73 10.88 -6.06 -1.73
N LYS A 74 10.36 -7.30 -1.63
CA LYS A 74 11.19 -8.50 -1.66
C LYS A 74 11.91 -8.69 -2.99
N ARG A 75 11.30 -8.32 -4.12
CA ARG A 75 11.97 -8.35 -5.42
C ARG A 75 13.06 -7.28 -5.50
N LEU A 76 12.70 -6.04 -5.18
CA LEU A 76 13.56 -4.87 -5.38
C LEU A 76 14.77 -4.82 -4.45
N ARG A 77 14.72 -5.43 -3.26
CA ARG A 77 15.83 -5.40 -2.29
C ARG A 77 17.18 -5.89 -2.84
N TYR A 78 17.15 -6.71 -3.89
CA TYR A 78 18.35 -7.27 -4.52
C TYR A 78 18.75 -6.55 -5.81
N GLU A 79 17.96 -5.56 -6.25
CA GLU A 79 18.24 -4.78 -7.46
C GLU A 79 19.11 -3.56 -7.11
N GLU A 80 20.38 -3.58 -7.53
CA GLU A 80 21.40 -2.56 -7.20
C GLU A 80 20.95 -1.11 -7.47
N TYR A 81 20.22 -0.88 -8.57
CA TYR A 81 19.79 0.47 -8.99
C TYR A 81 18.62 1.03 -8.16
N THR A 82 17.99 0.21 -7.30
CA THR A 82 16.78 0.59 -6.55
C THR A 82 17.04 0.72 -5.04
N ASN A 83 18.26 0.35 -4.63
CA ASN A 83 18.72 0.33 -3.25
C ASN A 83 19.21 1.73 -2.85
N ASP A 84 18.27 2.63 -2.58
CA ASP A 84 18.57 3.84 -1.80
C ASP A 84 18.99 3.42 -0.38
N PRO A 85 20.24 3.69 0.05
CA PRO A 85 20.71 3.29 1.38
C PRO A 85 19.90 3.88 2.54
N ASN A 86 19.21 5.01 2.30
CA ASN A 86 18.36 5.65 3.29
C ASN A 86 16.96 5.03 3.35
N TRP A 87 16.56 4.27 2.32
CA TRP A 87 15.22 3.69 2.19
C TRP A 87 15.29 2.23 1.72
N PRO A 88 15.90 1.34 2.54
CA PRO A 88 16.06 -0.06 2.18
C PRO A 88 14.71 -0.74 1.98
N LYS A 89 14.63 -1.58 0.94
CA LYS A 89 13.43 -2.38 0.64
C LYS A 89 13.39 -3.58 1.57
N VAL A 90 12.71 -3.44 2.71
CA VAL A 90 12.52 -4.52 3.69
C VAL A 90 11.05 -4.92 3.79
N PRO A 91 10.75 -6.13 4.29
CA PRO A 91 9.39 -6.49 4.66
C PRO A 91 8.81 -5.48 5.65
N PHE A 92 7.63 -4.96 5.31
CA PHE A 92 6.94 -3.95 6.11
C PHE A 92 5.68 -4.55 6.78
N PRO A 93 5.39 -4.23 8.05
CA PRO A 93 6.27 -3.54 8.99
C PRO A 93 7.45 -4.41 9.41
N THR A 94 8.53 -3.78 9.86
CA THR A 94 9.60 -4.49 10.57
C THR A 94 9.11 -4.89 11.97
N LYS A 95 9.81 -5.83 12.61
CA LYS A 95 9.49 -6.23 13.99
C LYS A 95 9.56 -5.05 14.98
N GLU A 96 10.51 -4.15 14.78
CA GLU A 96 10.63 -2.91 15.57
C GLU A 96 9.39 -2.01 15.43
N GLN A 97 8.86 -1.88 14.21
CA GLN A 97 7.67 -1.08 13.94
C GLN A 97 6.39 -1.72 14.50
N CYS A 98 6.28 -3.05 14.43
CA CYS A 98 5.15 -3.78 14.97
C CYS A 98 5.53 -5.20 15.43
N ASN A 99 5.85 -5.32 16.73
CA ASN A 99 6.20 -6.60 17.35
C ASN A 99 5.07 -7.64 17.28
N LEU A 100 3.81 -7.19 17.30
CA LEU A 100 2.64 -8.09 17.24
C LEU A 100 2.31 -8.55 15.82
N CYS A 101 2.82 -7.84 14.81
CA CYS A 101 2.58 -8.17 13.41
C CYS A 101 3.49 -9.30 12.94
N VAL A 102 4.76 -9.33 13.37
CA VAL A 102 5.75 -10.29 12.87
C VAL A 102 5.74 -11.57 13.70
N GLN A 103 5.39 -12.69 13.07
CA GLN A 103 5.38 -14.02 13.71
C GLN A 103 6.73 -14.73 13.61
N GLN A 104 7.43 -14.58 12.48
CA GLN A 104 8.74 -15.19 12.25
C GLN A 104 9.70 -14.21 11.58
N ILE A 105 10.98 -14.38 11.86
CA ILE A 105 12.09 -13.66 11.22
C ILE A 105 13.12 -14.64 10.67
N ASP A 106 13.85 -14.25 9.63
CA ASP A 106 15.00 -15.00 9.11
C ASP A 106 16.31 -14.67 9.86
N GLU A 107 17.42 -15.24 9.39
CA GLU A 107 18.76 -15.03 9.94
C GLU A 107 19.26 -13.58 9.82
N ASN A 108 18.69 -12.79 8.90
CA ASN A 108 19.00 -11.38 8.71
C ASN A 108 18.11 -10.46 9.56
N GLY A 109 17.14 -11.04 10.29
CA GLY A 109 16.17 -10.30 11.09
C GLY A 109 14.95 -9.78 10.30
N ASP A 110 14.80 -10.19 9.04
CA ASP A 110 13.68 -9.79 8.19
C ASP A 110 12.44 -10.63 8.50
N ALA A 111 11.26 -10.02 8.46
CA ALA A 111 10.01 -10.74 8.68
C ALA A 111 9.73 -11.72 7.54
N THR A 112 9.45 -12.98 7.90
CA THR A 112 9.10 -14.06 6.96
C THR A 112 7.64 -14.49 7.06
N GLU A 113 6.99 -14.21 8.19
CA GLU A 113 5.58 -14.52 8.44
C GLU A 113 4.92 -13.41 9.27
N TYR A 114 3.68 -13.08 8.92
CA TYR A 114 2.90 -12.00 9.53
C TYR A 114 1.56 -12.48 10.08
N ASN A 115 1.21 -11.99 11.27
CA ASN A 115 -0.16 -12.02 11.78
C ASN A 115 -0.96 -10.91 11.09
N GLU A 116 -1.79 -11.29 10.12
CA GLU A 116 -2.53 -10.33 9.31
C GLU A 116 -3.58 -9.54 10.09
N ASN A 117 -4.14 -10.09 11.17
CA ASN A 117 -5.11 -9.36 12.00
C ASN A 117 -4.43 -8.21 12.76
N GLU A 118 -3.25 -8.46 13.34
CA GLU A 118 -2.47 -7.40 14.00
C GLU A 118 -1.88 -6.42 12.96
N THR A 119 -1.47 -6.94 11.81
CA THR A 119 -1.01 -6.13 10.68
C THR A 119 -2.09 -5.17 10.19
N TYR A 120 -3.33 -5.63 10.02
CA TYR A 120 -4.45 -4.79 9.64
C TYR A 120 -4.70 -3.65 10.64
N LYS A 121 -4.68 -3.95 11.95
CA LYS A 121 -4.82 -2.93 13.00
C LYS A 121 -3.68 -1.91 12.91
N PHE A 122 -2.46 -2.39 12.76
CA PHE A 122 -1.28 -1.54 12.58
C PHE A 122 -1.41 -0.65 11.34
N LEU A 123 -1.80 -1.19 10.18
CA LEU A 123 -1.96 -0.42 8.94
C LEU A 123 -3.01 0.68 9.11
N LYS A 124 -4.16 0.36 9.71
CA LYS A 124 -5.21 1.36 9.97
C LYS A 124 -4.71 2.49 10.86
N GLU A 125 -3.96 2.16 11.91
CA GLU A 125 -3.40 3.14 12.82
C GLU A 125 -2.31 3.97 12.13
N PHE A 126 -1.37 3.31 11.45
CA PHE A 126 -0.26 3.91 10.73
C PHE A 126 -0.74 4.91 9.67
N TYR A 127 -1.74 4.55 8.86
CA TYR A 127 -2.30 5.42 7.82
C TYR A 127 -3.44 6.34 8.31
N SER A 128 -3.75 6.36 9.61
CA SER A 128 -4.80 7.22 10.14
C SER A 128 -4.41 8.71 10.07
N LEU A 129 -5.41 9.59 10.01
CA LEU A 129 -5.20 11.04 10.03
C LEU A 129 -4.54 11.56 11.33
N ASN A 130 -4.63 10.80 12.42
CA ASN A 130 -4.00 11.18 13.69
C ASN A 130 -2.50 10.90 13.65
N ASN A 131 -2.07 9.84 12.95
CA ASN A 131 -0.66 9.58 12.70
C ASN A 131 -0.14 10.33 11.47
N SER A 132 -1.00 10.84 10.57
CA SER A 132 -0.54 11.60 9.41
C SER A 132 0.16 12.92 9.77
N ILE A 133 -0.10 13.49 10.95
CA ILE A 133 0.65 14.64 11.52
C ILE A 133 2.04 14.18 12.04
N ARG A 134 2.15 12.96 12.58
CA ARG A 134 3.43 12.38 13.05
C ARG A 134 4.27 11.82 11.92
N ILE A 135 3.65 11.45 10.80
CA ILE A 135 4.30 11.10 9.53
C ILE A 135 4.89 12.35 8.84
N GLN A 136 4.55 13.57 9.25
CA GLN A 136 5.15 14.79 8.67
C GLN A 136 6.66 14.91 8.96
N THR A 137 7.18 14.26 10.00
CA THR A 137 8.63 14.13 10.24
C THR A 137 9.30 13.03 9.41
N TYR A 138 8.51 12.16 8.76
CA TYR A 138 8.93 11.18 7.76
C TYR A 138 8.26 11.51 6.44
N ASN A 139 8.61 12.66 5.85
CA ASN A 139 8.22 13.15 4.51
C ASN A 139 6.78 12.87 4.07
N LEU A 140 6.04 13.95 3.81
CA LEU A 140 4.64 14.04 3.32
C LEU A 140 4.32 13.29 2.00
N ILE A 141 5.19 12.40 1.57
CA ILE A 141 5.19 11.57 0.37
C ILE A 141 4.94 10.12 0.80
N LEU A 142 4.00 9.81 1.71
CA LEU A 142 3.68 8.41 2.07
C LEU A 142 2.20 8.03 1.88
N LEU A 143 1.29 8.99 1.68
CA LEU A 143 -0.13 8.68 1.46
C LEU A 143 -0.48 8.34 0.01
N PHE A 144 0.34 8.78 -0.97
CA PHE A 144 0.21 8.38 -2.38
C PHE A 144 1.33 7.45 -2.86
N SER A 145 2.29 7.19 -1.98
CA SER A 145 3.63 6.80 -2.39
C SER A 145 4.07 5.45 -1.88
N ILE A 146 3.51 4.94 -0.79
CA ILE A 146 3.94 3.61 -0.38
C ILE A 146 3.51 2.62 -1.48
N VAL A 147 2.30 2.73 -2.03
CA VAL A 147 1.92 1.87 -3.16
C VAL A 147 2.61 2.24 -4.47
N ILE A 148 2.72 3.54 -4.78
CA ILE A 148 3.20 3.99 -6.10
C ILE A 148 4.73 4.17 -6.11
N ILE A 149 5.36 4.71 -5.06
CA ILE A 149 6.82 4.96 -5.00
C ILE A 149 7.67 3.71 -4.82
N ASN A 150 7.21 2.67 -4.12
CA ASN A 150 7.97 1.40 -4.16
C ASN A 150 7.86 0.68 -5.50
N ILE A 151 6.94 1.09 -6.37
CA ILE A 151 6.94 0.73 -7.79
C ILE A 151 7.79 1.73 -8.63
N LEU A 152 7.99 2.98 -8.17
CA LEU A 152 8.71 4.05 -8.90
C LEU A 152 10.24 4.01 -8.81
N ILE A 153 10.85 3.23 -7.92
CA ILE A 153 12.30 3.32 -7.68
C ILE A 153 13.12 2.34 -8.57
N SER A 154 12.52 1.71 -9.59
CA SER A 154 13.24 0.89 -10.58
C SER A 154 13.63 1.59 -11.88
N ASN A 155 13.74 2.92 -11.94
CA ASN A 155 14.38 3.55 -13.10
C ASN A 155 14.93 4.95 -12.81
N LYS A 156 16.14 4.97 -12.23
CA LYS A 156 17.20 5.91 -12.61
C LYS A 156 18.55 5.21 -12.55
#